data_AF-A0A2W5ZUK9-F1
#
_entry.id   AF-A0A2W5ZUK9-F1
#
_cell.length_a   1.000
_cell.length_b   1.000
_cell.length_c   1.000
_cell.angle_alpha   90.00
_cell.angle_beta   90.00
_cell.angle_gamma   90.00
#
_symmetry.space_group_name_H-M   'P 1'
#
loop_
_entity.id
_entity.type
_entity.pdbx_description
1 polymer ?
#
loop_
_entity_poly.entity_id
_entity_poly.type
_entity_poly.pdbx_seq_one_letter_code
_entity_poly.pdbx_strand_id
1 'polypeptide(L)'
;MLPGQIKANIPATVAFKVREPLNSRILLGEENASAASLPPVPGRGIWQWQTETQFQAPWLARAEAEELLRRRYPADVVLLRRIGGPGELKGPNGVAKVLPIEEERHLFAGRESGTGKEVRTDA
;
A
#
# COMPACT_ATOMS: atom_id res chain seq x y z
N MET A 1 -6.96 12.15 16.76
CA MET A 1 -6.72 13.23 15.77
C MET A 1 -5.53 12.81 14.92
N LEU A 2 -5.60 12.89 13.58
CA LEU A 2 -4.46 12.55 12.72
C LEU A 2 -3.35 13.61 12.90
N PRO A 3 -2.09 13.26 13.20
CA PRO A 3 -1.03 14.24 13.41
C PRO A 3 -0.82 15.14 12.19
N GLY A 4 -0.70 16.45 12.39
CA GLY A 4 -0.58 17.43 11.30
C GLY A 4 0.61 17.20 10.36
N GLN A 5 1.72 16.68 10.89
CA GLN A 5 2.92 16.33 10.12
C GLN A 5 2.67 15.20 9.10
N ILE A 6 1.76 14.27 9.41
CA ILE A 6 1.39 13.20 8.48
C ILE A 6 0.50 13.76 7.36
N LYS A 7 -0.45 14.63 7.69
CA LYS A 7 -1.31 15.29 6.69
C LYS A 7 -0.52 16.14 5.70
N ALA A 8 0.51 16.85 6.16
CA ALA A 8 1.32 17.72 5.29
C ALA A 8 2.06 16.96 4.17
N ASN A 9 2.30 15.66 4.34
CA ASN A 9 3.04 14.83 3.39
C ASN A 9 2.16 13.80 2.65
N ILE A 10 0.86 13.75 2.94
CA ILE A 10 -0.09 12.87 2.25
C ILE A 10 -0.90 13.74 1.30
N PRO A 11 -0.60 13.71 -0.02
CA PRO A 11 -1.25 14.59 -0.97
C PRO A 11 -2.71 14.23 -1.22
N ALA A 12 -3.10 12.98 -0.97
CA ALA A 12 -4.43 12.49 -1.29
C ALA A 12 -5.02 11.60 -0.19
N THR A 13 -6.32 11.77 0.06
CA THR A 13 -7.05 11.05 1.10
C THR A 13 -8.24 10.31 0.51
N VAL A 14 -8.41 9.06 0.93
CA VAL A 14 -9.64 8.30 0.74
C VAL A 14 -10.41 8.28 2.06
N ALA A 15 -11.70 8.66 2.02
CA ALA A 15 -12.60 8.54 3.16
C ALA A 15 -13.86 7.75 2.78
N PHE A 16 -14.11 6.65 3.49
CA PHE A 16 -15.38 5.93 3.42
C PHE A 16 -16.41 6.55 4.39
N LYS A 17 -17.65 6.08 4.34
CA LYS A 17 -18.72 6.53 5.26
C LYS A 17 -18.25 6.47 6.72
N VAL A 18 -18.27 7.63 7.39
CA VAL A 18 -18.03 7.75 8.82
C VAL A 18 -19.33 8.06 9.58
N ARG A 19 -19.36 7.78 10.88
CA ARG A 19 -20.55 8.05 11.71
C ARG A 19 -20.78 9.55 11.92
N GLU A 20 -19.74 10.26 12.35
CA GLU A 20 -19.83 11.65 12.79
C GLU A 20 -19.15 12.63 11.81
N PRO A 21 -19.69 13.85 11.63
CA PRO A 21 -19.06 14.92 10.85
C PRO A 21 -17.63 15.24 11.30
N LEU A 22 -17.36 15.17 12.61
CA LEU A 22 -16.02 15.40 13.17
C LEU A 22 -14.98 14.43 12.58
N ASN A 23 -15.34 13.16 12.39
CA ASN A 23 -14.44 12.17 11.80
C ASN A 23 -14.15 12.48 10.33
N SER A 24 -15.15 13.01 9.61
CA SER A 24 -14.96 13.45 8.22
C SER A 24 -13.96 14.59 8.18
N ARG A 25 -14.07 15.58 9.07
CA ARG A 25 -13.15 16.73 9.11
C ARG A 25 -11.72 16.33 9.47
N ILE A 26 -11.57 15.33 10.34
CA ILE A 26 -10.26 14.77 10.67
C ILE A 26 -9.61 14.14 9.43
N LEU A 27 -10.37 13.53 8.52
CA LEU A 27 -9.85 12.89 7.30
C LEU A 27 -9.68 13.89 6.15
N LEU A 28 -10.74 14.64 5.83
CA LEU A 28 -10.89 15.45 4.61
C LEU A 28 -10.64 16.96 4.83
N GLY A 29 -10.32 17.38 6.06
CA GLY A 29 -10.06 18.78 6.41
C GLY A 29 -11.21 19.47 7.15
N GLU A 30 -10.90 20.56 7.85
CA GLU A 30 -11.77 21.26 8.82
C GLU A 30 -13.20 21.55 8.31
N GLU A 31 -13.33 21.90 7.03
CA GLU A 31 -14.60 22.30 6.40
C GLU A 31 -15.35 21.16 5.72
N ASN A 32 -14.82 19.93 5.77
CA ASN A 32 -15.35 18.82 4.96
C ASN A 32 -16.04 17.75 5.80
N ALA A 33 -17.37 17.82 5.85
CA ALA A 33 -18.23 16.85 6.51
C ALA A 33 -18.77 15.74 5.58
N SER A 34 -18.38 15.74 4.29
CA SER A 34 -19.02 14.93 3.24
C SER A 34 -18.96 13.43 3.50
N ALA A 35 -17.91 12.90 4.14
CA ALA A 35 -17.80 11.48 4.46
C ALA A 35 -18.86 11.02 5.47
N ALA A 36 -19.37 11.92 6.32
CA ALA A 36 -20.46 11.61 7.25
C ALA A 36 -21.82 11.56 6.54
N SER A 37 -21.97 12.22 5.40
CA SER A 37 -23.23 12.27 4.63
C SER A 37 -23.30 11.22 3.51
N LEU A 38 -22.26 10.40 3.32
CA LEU A 38 -22.29 9.33 2.33
C LEU A 38 -23.44 8.33 2.58
N PRO A 39 -24.07 7.77 1.53
CA PRO A 39 -25.04 6.69 1.71
C PRO A 39 -24.35 5.45 2.30
N PRO A 40 -25.06 4.62 3.08
CA PRO A 40 -24.48 3.46 3.76
C PRO A 40 -24.26 2.26 2.81
N VAL A 41 -23.61 2.51 1.67
CA VAL A 41 -23.28 1.48 0.67
C VAL A 41 -21.83 1.04 0.91
N PRO A 42 -21.56 -0.26 1.13
CA PRO A 42 -20.20 -0.77 1.28
C PRO A 42 -19.31 -0.36 0.11
N GLY A 43 -18.10 0.11 0.40
CA GLY A 43 -17.14 0.58 -0.61
C GLY A 43 -17.43 1.96 -1.21
N ARG A 44 -18.53 2.63 -0.85
CA ARG A 44 -18.76 4.04 -1.24
C ARG A 44 -17.81 4.96 -0.47
N GLY A 45 -17.03 5.76 -1.19
CA GLY A 45 -16.07 6.67 -0.59
C GLY A 45 -15.90 7.98 -1.35
N ILE A 46 -15.09 8.86 -0.77
CA ILE A 46 -14.63 10.12 -1.33
C ILE A 46 -13.12 10.01 -1.55
N TRP A 47 -12.68 10.38 -2.74
CA TRP A 47 -11.29 10.65 -3.08
C TRP A 47 -11.06 12.15 -3.07
N GLN A 48 -10.13 12.61 -2.24
CA GLN A 48 -9.76 14.02 -2.13
C GLN A 48 -8.28 14.18 -2.47
N TRP A 49 -8.00 14.88 -3.57
CA TRP A 49 -6.67 15.34 -3.94
C TRP A 49 -6.76 16.72 -4.58
N GLN A 50 -6.46 16.86 -5.88
CA GLN A 50 -6.69 18.10 -6.65
C GLN A 50 -8.18 18.40 -6.82
N THR A 51 -8.97 17.35 -7.00
CA THR A 51 -10.43 17.41 -7.07
C THR A 51 -11.01 16.42 -6.08
N GLU A 52 -12.15 16.79 -5.51
CA GLU A 52 -12.94 15.86 -4.72
C GLU A 52 -13.92 15.10 -5.62
N THR A 53 -13.95 13.77 -5.50
CA THR A 53 -14.95 12.96 -6.19
C THR A 53 -15.43 11.81 -5.32
N GLN A 54 -16.71 11.47 -5.45
CA GLN A 54 -17.23 10.22 -4.90
C GLN A 54 -16.87 9.06 -5.83
N PHE A 55 -16.55 7.91 -5.25
CA PHE A 55 -16.22 6.69 -5.99
C PHE A 55 -16.84 5.46 -5.32
N GLN A 56 -16.85 4.35 -6.05
CA GLN A 56 -17.22 3.03 -5.55
C GLN A 56 -15.98 2.13 -5.61
N ALA A 57 -15.51 1.66 -4.45
CA ALA A 57 -14.36 0.78 -4.37
C ALA A 57 -14.67 -0.59 -4.99
N PRO A 58 -13.70 -1.22 -5.68
CA PRO A 58 -13.83 -2.61 -6.09
C PRO A 58 -13.89 -3.52 -4.85
N TRP A 59 -14.76 -4.51 -4.91
CA TRP A 59 -14.80 -5.58 -3.92
C TRP A 59 -13.78 -6.66 -4.28
N LEU A 60 -13.00 -7.11 -3.29
CA LEU A 60 -12.08 -8.23 -3.44
C LEU A 60 -12.37 -9.22 -2.31
N ALA A 61 -12.79 -10.43 -2.65
CA ALA A 61 -13.04 -11.45 -1.64
C ALA A 61 -11.72 -11.92 -1.02
N ARG A 62 -11.78 -12.33 0.26
CA ARG A 62 -10.58 -12.82 0.96
C ARG A 62 -9.91 -14.00 0.24
N ALA A 63 -10.69 -14.98 -0.21
CA ALA A 63 -10.17 -16.15 -0.93
C ALA A 63 -9.48 -15.74 -2.25
N GLU A 64 -10.03 -14.75 -2.97
CA GLU A 64 -9.42 -14.20 -4.17
C GLU A 64 -8.10 -13.48 -3.84
N ALA A 65 -8.07 -12.68 -2.77
CA ALA A 65 -6.86 -12.02 -2.30
C ALA A 65 -5.76 -13.02 -1.92
N GLU A 66 -6.12 -14.11 -1.22
CA GLU A 66 -5.20 -15.20 -0.87
C GLU A 66 -4.64 -15.90 -2.12
N GLU A 67 -5.47 -16.14 -3.13
CA GLU A 67 -5.02 -16.71 -4.41
C GLU A 67 -4.07 -15.78 -5.18
N LEU A 68 -4.40 -14.49 -5.25
CA LEU A 68 -3.52 -13.48 -5.87
C LEU A 68 -2.15 -13.43 -5.19
N LEU A 69 -2.12 -13.54 -3.85
CA LEU A 69 -0.88 -13.60 -3.08
C LEU A 69 -0.10 -14.88 -3.35
N ARG A 70 -0.74 -16.06 -3.33
CA ARG A 70 -0.07 -17.34 -3.65
C ARG A 70 0.57 -17.35 -5.02
N ARG A 71 -0.13 -16.81 -6.03
CA ARG A 71 0.38 -16.71 -7.40
C ARG A 71 1.59 -15.77 -7.50
N ARG A 72 1.62 -14.69 -6.72
CA ARG A 72 2.69 -13.67 -6.79
C ARG A 72 3.89 -14.02 -5.91
N TYR A 73 3.66 -14.63 -4.76
CA TYR A 73 4.65 -15.01 -3.76
C TYR A 73 4.52 -16.51 -3.47
N PRO A 74 5.14 -17.37 -4.31
CA PRO A 74 5.16 -18.80 -4.05
C PRO A 74 5.83 -19.09 -2.69
N ALA A 75 5.46 -20.22 -2.08
CA ALA A 75 5.71 -20.53 -0.66
C ALA A 75 7.20 -20.59 -0.27
N ASP A 76 8.09 -20.68 -1.26
CA ASP A 76 9.54 -20.61 -1.12
C ASP A 76 10.07 -19.19 -0.80
N VAL A 77 9.26 -18.15 -1.00
CA VAL A 77 9.65 -16.74 -0.78
C VAL A 77 9.24 -16.22 0.62
N VAL A 78 8.42 -16.96 1.38
CA VAL A 78 7.76 -16.47 2.63
C VAL A 78 8.47 -16.95 3.91
N LEU A 79 9.81 -16.92 3.94
CA LEU A 79 10.58 -17.19 5.17
C LEU A 79 10.93 -15.93 5.97
N LEU A 80 10.34 -14.78 5.64
CA LEU A 80 10.68 -13.53 6.31
C LEU A 80 9.44 -12.82 6.85
N ARG A 81 9.48 -12.64 8.19
CA ARG A 81 8.73 -11.68 9.03
C ARG A 81 7.41 -12.17 9.65
N ARG A 82 7.53 -13.07 10.63
CA ARG A 82 6.81 -12.84 11.90
C ARG A 82 7.66 -11.90 12.74
N ILE A 83 7.26 -10.63 12.81
CA ILE A 83 7.78 -9.69 13.80
C ILE A 83 7.11 -10.06 15.13
N GLY A 84 7.79 -10.86 15.95
CA GLY A 84 7.29 -11.26 17.26
C GLY A 84 8.32 -12.02 18.09
N GLY A 85 9.12 -11.26 18.87
CA GLY A 85 9.81 -11.74 20.07
C GLY A 85 11.05 -12.66 19.88
N PRO A 86 11.89 -12.78 20.93
CA PRO A 86 13.13 -13.55 20.89
C PRO A 86 12.80 -15.04 21.02
N GLY A 87 12.41 -15.65 19.90
CA GLY A 87 12.16 -17.07 19.79
C GLY A 87 12.86 -17.61 18.56
N GLU A 88 13.90 -18.39 18.79
CA GLU A 88 14.69 -19.13 17.81
C GLU A 88 13.81 -19.78 16.72
N LEU A 89 14.13 -19.51 15.46
CA LEU A 89 13.43 -20.06 14.29
C LEU A 89 14.12 -21.36 13.85
N LYS A 90 13.48 -22.51 14.08
CA LYS A 90 13.92 -23.80 13.52
C LYS A 90 13.16 -24.08 12.22
N GLY A 91 13.84 -23.91 11.08
CA GLY A 91 13.34 -24.40 9.79
C GLY A 91 13.46 -25.93 9.69
N PRO A 92 12.69 -26.59 8.80
CA PRO A 92 12.70 -28.05 8.68
C PRO A 92 14.05 -28.65 8.26
N ASN A 93 14.94 -27.86 7.65
CA ASN A 93 16.29 -28.29 7.24
C ASN A 93 17.45 -27.54 7.93
N GLY A 94 17.22 -26.93 9.09
CA GLY A 94 18.30 -26.63 10.04
C GLY A 94 19.41 -25.65 9.63
N VAL A 95 19.36 -24.95 8.50
CA VAL A 95 20.33 -23.89 8.17
C VAL A 95 19.64 -22.77 7.40
N ALA A 96 19.17 -21.74 8.11
CA ALA A 96 18.90 -20.44 7.49
C ALA A 96 20.18 -19.61 7.59
N LYS A 97 20.88 -19.41 6.48
CA LYS A 97 21.95 -18.40 6.40
C LYS A 97 21.28 -17.03 6.51
N VAL A 98 21.62 -16.29 7.56
CA VAL A 98 21.33 -14.85 7.63
C VAL A 98 22.14 -14.20 6.51
N LEU A 99 21.46 -13.63 5.52
CA LEU A 99 22.13 -12.74 4.57
C LEU A 99 22.33 -11.38 5.26
N PRO A 100 23.57 -10.90 5.42
CA PRO A 100 23.82 -9.57 5.95
C PRO A 100 23.29 -8.51 4.98
N ILE A 101 22.81 -7.41 5.56
CA ILE A 101 22.04 -6.32 4.93
C ILE A 101 22.75 -5.64 3.73
N GLU A 102 24.04 -5.89 3.53
CA GLU A 102 24.82 -5.26 2.46
C GLU A 102 24.59 -5.89 1.06
N GLU A 103 24.17 -7.16 0.96
CA GLU A 103 24.01 -7.82 -0.34
C GLU A 103 22.69 -7.48 -1.07
N GLU A 104 21.68 -6.93 -0.37
CA GLU A 104 20.42 -6.51 -1.01
C GLU A 104 20.60 -5.34 -1.99
N ARG A 105 21.65 -4.51 -1.84
CA ARG A 105 21.88 -3.39 -2.77
C ARG A 105 22.34 -3.84 -4.15
N HIS A 106 22.98 -5.00 -4.27
CA HIS A 106 23.52 -5.47 -5.55
C HIS A 106 22.49 -6.22 -6.41
N LEU A 107 21.47 -6.86 -5.81
CA LEU A 107 20.46 -7.58 -6.59
C LEU A 107 19.44 -6.64 -7.27
N PHE A 108 19.14 -5.49 -6.68
CA PHE A 108 18.20 -4.51 -7.26
C PHE A 108 18.88 -3.52 -8.24
N ALA A 109 20.21 -3.40 -8.22
CA ALA A 109 20.95 -2.54 -9.15
C ALA A 109 21.15 -3.16 -10.55
N GLY A 110 20.85 -4.45 -10.73
CA GLY A 110 21.14 -5.19 -11.98
C GLY A 110 20.02 -5.25 -13.02
N ARG A 111 18.86 -4.60 -12.81
CA ARG A 111 17.69 -4.74 -13.70
C ARG A 111 17.24 -3.48 -14.46
N GLU A 112 17.98 -2.37 -14.36
CA GLU A 112 17.77 -1.19 -15.20
C GLU A 112 19.01 -0.88 -16.04
N SER A 113 19.25 -1.70 -17.06
CA SER A 113 20.10 -1.32 -18.20
C SER A 113 19.60 -2.00 -19.48
N GLY A 114 18.35 -1.68 -19.84
CA GLY A 114 17.76 -1.99 -21.13
C GLY A 114 17.80 -0.74 -22.03
N THR A 115 18.90 -0.61 -22.77
CA THR A 115 19.14 0.23 -23.96
C THR A 115 17.88 0.78 -24.67
N GLY A 116 17.58 2.06 -24.45
CA GLY A 116 16.78 2.89 -25.35
C GLY A 116 17.67 3.54 -26.39
N LYS A 117 17.59 3.07 -27.63
CA LYS A 117 18.35 3.58 -28.79
C LYS A 117 17.62 4.84 -29.30
N GLU A 118 18.08 6.03 -28.92
CA GLU A 118 17.65 7.28 -29.58
C GLU A 118 18.28 7.35 -30.98
N VAL A 119 17.45 7.16 -32.00
CA VAL A 119 17.78 7.49 -33.39
C VAL A 119 17.54 8.99 -33.55
N ARG A 120 18.62 9.77 -33.56
CA ARG A 120 18.57 11.16 -34.04
C ARG A 120 18.46 11.13 -35.56
N THR A 121 17.37 11.70 -36.05
CA THR A 121 17.19 12.09 -37.44
C THR A 121 17.52 13.57 -37.47
N ASP A 122 18.56 13.98 -38.19
CA ASP A 122 18.78 15.38 -38.53
C ASP A 122 19.17 15.48 -40.00
N ALA A 123 18.40 16.34 -40.68
CA ALA A 123 18.60 17.16 -41.89
C ALA A 123 19.76 16.84 -42.84
#